data_AF-A0A8T6RAV0-F1
#
_entry.id   AF-A0A8T6RAV0-F1
#
_cell.length_a   1.000
_cell.length_b   1.000
_cell.length_c   1.000
_cell.angle_alpha   90.00
_cell.angle_beta   90.00
_cell.angle_gamma   90.00
#
_symmetry.space_group_name_H-M   'P 1'
#
loop_
_entity.id
_entity.type
_entity.pdbx_description
1 polymer ?
#
loop_
_entity_poly.entity_id
_entity_poly.type
_entity_poly.pdbx_seq_one_letter_code
_entity_poly.pdbx_strand_id
1 'polypeptide(L)'
;MEEEWKHYYHAQEGFKRQSEIARYFIQGLPFALVSVGFIGLLDIVMLISSPVDFEGFIVIMFGLSILVITILGALNSVLAAVLWDIQPRQTCTSFAGQGAAFAIMTYVVDPILLIVLVSISLTFLSDIALYGIAFIILSLVSGYLGKHIAAEFEEERKGTEELASIHDRHMTCPHCGRHTFANLSTTDAHHGTLCPACGRWFGVDEEGPGLE
;
A
#
# COMPACT_ATOMS: atom_id res chain seq x y z
N MET A 1 6.49 32.39 22.50
CA MET A 1 5.89 32.20 21.16
C MET A 1 6.60 31.08 20.38
N GLU A 2 7.91 31.16 20.11
CA GLU A 2 8.61 30.09 19.36
C GLU A 2 8.70 28.74 20.11
N GLU A 3 8.85 28.77 21.43
CA GLU A 3 8.85 27.55 22.27
C GLU A 3 7.47 26.88 22.38
N GLU A 4 6.39 27.67 22.38
CA GLU A 4 5.02 27.14 22.38
C GLU A 4 4.70 26.44 21.05
N TRP A 5 5.14 27.01 19.92
CA TRP A 5 4.97 26.39 18.59
C TRP A 5 5.67 25.03 18.49
N LYS A 6 6.88 24.88 19.05
CA LYS A 6 7.58 23.59 19.08
C LYS A 6 6.83 22.54 19.90
N HIS A 7 6.24 22.95 21.01
CA HIS A 7 5.47 22.05 21.87
C HIS A 7 4.19 21.52 21.20
N TYR A 8 3.47 22.38 20.46
CA TYR A 8 2.30 21.96 19.69
C TYR A 8 2.66 21.00 18.55
N TYR A 9 3.75 21.28 17.83
CA TYR A 9 4.17 20.44 16.70
C TYR A 9 4.52 19.01 17.14
N HIS A 10 5.30 18.86 18.21
CA HIS A 10 5.65 17.53 18.74
C HIS A 10 4.46 16.75 19.30
N ALA A 11 3.49 17.43 19.91
CA ALA A 11 2.26 16.77 20.38
C ALA A 11 1.41 16.24 19.21
N GLN A 12 1.31 17.01 18.13
CA GLN A 12 0.57 16.63 16.93
C GLN A 12 1.25 15.46 16.18
N GLU A 13 2.58 15.47 16.09
CA GLU A 13 3.34 14.36 15.51
C GLU A 13 3.17 13.06 16.32
N GLY A 14 3.21 13.15 17.65
CA GLY A 14 2.99 12.00 18.54
C GLY A 14 1.62 11.35 18.33
N PHE A 15 0.56 12.16 18.23
CA PHE A 15 -0.81 11.67 18.00
C PHE A 15 -0.97 11.03 16.62
N LYS A 16 -0.39 11.66 15.58
CA LYS A 16 -0.39 11.11 14.22
C LYS A 16 0.31 9.75 14.17
N ARG A 17 1.48 9.63 14.81
CA ARG A 17 2.27 8.40 14.84
C ARG A 17 1.57 7.26 15.60
N GLN A 18 0.92 7.54 16.72
CA GLN A 18 0.11 6.54 17.44
C GLN A 18 -1.06 6.05 16.58
N SER A 19 -1.69 6.94 15.82
CA SER A 19 -2.75 6.57 14.89
C SER A 19 -2.26 5.66 13.75
N GLU A 20 -1.02 5.84 13.29
CA GLU A 20 -0.45 5.01 12.22
C GLU A 20 -0.14 3.59 12.68
N ILE A 21 0.46 3.40 13.86
CA ILE A 21 0.73 2.07 14.41
C ILE A 21 -0.58 1.29 14.59
N ALA A 22 -1.62 1.94 15.11
CA ALA A 22 -2.94 1.33 15.25
C ALA A 22 -3.52 0.93 13.89
N ARG A 23 -3.39 1.77 12.85
CA ARG A 23 -3.85 1.44 11.49
C ARG A 23 -3.11 0.24 10.90
N TYR A 24 -1.78 0.16 11.08
CA TYR A 24 -1.02 -1.02 10.67
C TYR A 24 -1.52 -2.28 11.38
N PHE A 25 -1.71 -2.22 12.70
CA PHE A 25 -2.21 -3.35 13.46
C PHE A 25 -3.61 -3.79 12.99
N ILE A 26 -4.53 -2.85 12.77
CA ILE A 26 -5.90 -3.12 12.29
C ILE A 26 -5.89 -3.74 10.88
N GLN A 27 -5.04 -3.24 9.97
CA GLN A 27 -4.91 -3.83 8.63
C GLN A 27 -4.27 -5.23 8.69
N GLY A 28 -3.33 -5.43 9.61
CA GLY A 28 -2.60 -6.68 9.81
C GLY A 28 -3.41 -7.83 10.37
N LEU A 29 -4.35 -7.52 11.26
CA LEU A 29 -5.17 -8.48 11.99
C LEU A 29 -5.89 -9.49 11.06
N PRO A 30 -6.61 -9.06 10.01
CA PRO A 30 -7.21 -9.97 9.04
C PRO A 30 -6.20 -10.88 8.35
N PHE A 31 -5.02 -10.37 8.01
CA PHE A 31 -3.97 -11.18 7.36
C PHE A 31 -3.41 -12.24 8.31
N ALA A 32 -3.11 -11.87 9.56
CA ALA A 32 -2.66 -12.83 10.56
C ALA A 32 -3.70 -13.93 10.81
N LEU A 33 -4.99 -13.58 10.87
CA LEU A 33 -6.09 -14.55 10.99
C LEU A 33 -6.19 -15.46 9.76
N VAL A 34 -6.07 -14.93 8.55
CA VAL A 34 -6.09 -15.72 7.31
C VAL A 34 -4.89 -16.66 7.27
N SER A 35 -3.68 -16.21 7.65
CA SER A 35 -2.48 -17.04 7.67
C SER A 35 -2.62 -18.20 8.66
N VAL A 36 -3.05 -17.94 9.90
CA VAL A 36 -3.26 -18.99 10.90
C VAL A 36 -4.40 -19.93 10.48
N GLY A 37 -5.51 -19.38 9.99
CA GLY A 37 -6.64 -20.16 9.49
C GLY A 37 -6.26 -21.04 8.30
N PHE A 38 -5.36 -20.56 7.42
CA PHE A 38 -4.87 -21.31 6.27
C PHE A 38 -4.03 -22.51 6.71
N ILE A 39 -3.16 -22.36 7.71
CA ILE A 39 -2.41 -23.51 8.27
C ILE A 39 -3.37 -24.58 8.78
N GLY A 40 -4.38 -24.19 9.58
CA GLY A 40 -5.39 -25.15 10.07
C GLY A 40 -6.22 -25.78 8.95
N LEU A 41 -6.53 -25.01 7.90
CA LEU A 41 -7.20 -25.53 6.71
C LEU A 41 -6.33 -26.55 5.97
N LEU A 42 -5.02 -26.30 5.84
CA LEU A 42 -4.07 -27.23 5.24
C LEU A 42 -3.99 -28.55 6.02
N ASP A 43 -3.99 -28.50 7.35
CA ASP A 43 -4.00 -29.71 8.18
C ASP A 43 -5.27 -30.56 7.92
N ILE A 44 -6.43 -29.91 7.84
CA ILE A 44 -7.70 -30.58 7.53
C ILE A 44 -7.67 -31.17 6.12
N VAL A 45 -7.18 -30.42 5.13
CA VAL A 45 -7.06 -30.88 3.75
C VAL A 45 -6.11 -32.08 3.68
N MET A 46 -4.94 -32.03 4.32
CA MET A 46 -4.01 -33.16 4.36
C MET A 46 -4.64 -34.40 5.01
N LEU A 47 -5.38 -34.24 6.10
CA LEU A 47 -6.06 -35.33 6.78
C LEU A 47 -7.13 -35.98 5.89
N ILE A 48 -7.95 -35.17 5.22
CA ILE A 48 -9.05 -35.64 4.36
C ILE A 48 -8.52 -36.18 3.03
N SER A 49 -7.41 -35.65 2.51
CA SER A 49 -6.79 -36.05 1.25
C SER A 49 -5.92 -37.29 1.35
N SER A 50 -5.79 -37.93 2.52
CA SER A 50 -5.10 -39.22 2.67
C SER A 50 -5.51 -40.33 1.68
N PRO A 51 -6.77 -40.43 1.19
CA PRO A 51 -7.16 -41.42 0.20
C PRO A 51 -7.10 -40.91 -1.25
N VAL A 52 -6.67 -39.66 -1.48
CA VAL A 52 -6.62 -39.03 -2.82
C VAL A 52 -5.27 -39.30 -3.47
N ASP A 53 -5.27 -39.59 -4.77
CA ASP A 53 -4.04 -39.73 -5.56
C ASP A 53 -3.22 -38.42 -5.57
N PHE A 54 -1.91 -38.54 -5.71
CA PHE A 54 -0.98 -37.40 -5.67
C PHE A 54 -1.35 -36.27 -6.66
N GLU A 55 -1.83 -36.63 -7.85
CA GLU A 55 -2.28 -35.66 -8.85
C GLU A 55 -3.50 -34.85 -8.36
N GLY A 56 -4.49 -35.52 -7.76
CA GLY A 56 -5.67 -34.87 -7.20
C GLY A 56 -5.31 -33.95 -6.04
N PHE A 57 -4.36 -34.35 -5.20
CA PHE A 57 -3.84 -33.53 -4.11
C PHE A 57 -3.21 -32.22 -4.64
N ILE A 58 -2.36 -32.30 -5.69
CA ILE A 58 -1.76 -31.10 -6.30
C ILE A 58 -2.83 -30.14 -6.82
N VAL A 59 -3.85 -30.64 -7.51
CA VAL A 59 -4.92 -29.81 -8.09
C VAL A 59 -5.70 -29.09 -6.99
N ILE A 60 -6.04 -29.78 -5.89
CA ILE A 60 -6.74 -29.19 -4.74
C ILE A 60 -5.87 -28.09 -4.10
N MET A 61 -4.60 -28.38 -3.85
CA MET A 61 -3.65 -27.43 -3.25
C MET A 61 -3.46 -26.18 -4.12
N PHE A 62 -3.35 -26.37 -5.42
CA PHE A 62 -3.21 -25.27 -6.38
C PHE A 62 -4.47 -24.39 -6.41
N GLY A 63 -5.65 -24.98 -6.51
CA GLY A 63 -6.92 -24.25 -6.47
C GLY A 63 -7.12 -23.48 -5.17
N LEU A 64 -6.80 -24.11 -4.03
CA LEU A 64 -6.86 -23.46 -2.73
C LEU A 64 -5.88 -22.29 -2.61
N SER A 65 -4.66 -22.44 -3.13
CA SER A 65 -3.65 -21.38 -3.12
C SER A 65 -4.10 -20.15 -3.92
N ILE A 66 -4.69 -20.35 -5.11
CA ILE A 66 -5.25 -19.26 -5.92
C ILE A 66 -6.39 -18.55 -5.17
N LEU A 67 -7.28 -19.34 -4.54
CA LEU A 67 -8.39 -18.79 -3.77
C LEU A 67 -7.89 -17.90 -2.63
N VAL A 68 -6.93 -18.39 -1.85
CA VAL A 68 -6.35 -17.65 -0.72
C VAL A 68 -5.63 -16.39 -1.19
N ILE A 69 -4.80 -16.48 -2.24
CA ILE A 69 -4.13 -15.33 -2.85
C ILE A 69 -5.16 -14.26 -3.26
N THR A 70 -6.23 -14.66 -3.94
CA THR A 70 -7.24 -13.70 -4.41
C THR A 70 -7.98 -13.03 -3.25
N ILE A 71 -8.32 -13.79 -2.20
CA ILE A 71 -8.94 -13.26 -0.98
C ILE A 71 -8.00 -12.27 -0.27
N LEU A 72 -6.71 -12.59 -0.14
CA LEU A 72 -5.71 -11.71 0.47
C LEU A 72 -5.62 -10.38 -0.29
N GLY A 73 -5.56 -10.41 -1.62
CA GLY A 73 -5.52 -9.21 -2.43
C GLY A 73 -6.80 -8.37 -2.35
N ALA A 74 -7.97 -9.02 -2.34
CA ALA A 74 -9.25 -8.33 -2.16
C ALA A 74 -9.35 -7.65 -0.79
N LEU A 75 -8.96 -8.36 0.28
CA LEU A 75 -8.89 -7.81 1.64
C LEU A 75 -7.92 -6.63 1.70
N ASN A 76 -6.75 -6.75 1.10
CA ASN A 76 -5.76 -5.68 1.08
C ASN A 76 -6.29 -4.42 0.39
N SER A 77 -6.94 -4.58 -0.76
CA SER A 77 -7.54 -3.47 -1.50
C SER A 77 -8.60 -2.73 -0.67
N VAL A 78 -9.50 -3.45 -0.01
CA VAL A 78 -10.56 -2.86 0.83
C VAL A 78 -9.97 -2.16 2.05
N LEU A 79 -9.02 -2.80 2.75
CA LEU A 79 -8.39 -2.23 3.95
C LEU A 79 -7.54 -1.01 3.61
N ALA A 80 -6.84 -1.03 2.47
CA ALA A 80 -6.05 0.10 2.00
C ALA A 80 -6.92 1.34 1.71
N ALA A 81 -8.06 1.15 1.05
CA ALA A 81 -9.02 2.23 0.80
C ALA A 81 -9.60 2.80 2.10
N VAL A 82 -9.98 1.94 3.05
CA VAL A 82 -10.62 2.39 4.30
C VAL A 82 -9.64 3.04 5.28
N LEU A 83 -8.42 2.50 5.41
CA LEU A 83 -7.48 2.92 6.46
C LEU A 83 -6.46 3.96 5.99
N TRP A 84 -6.14 3.96 4.70
CA TRP A 84 -5.06 4.75 4.12
C TRP A 84 -5.49 5.67 2.98
N ASP A 85 -6.76 5.61 2.56
CA ASP A 85 -7.29 6.37 1.42
C ASP A 85 -6.54 6.08 0.10
N ILE A 86 -5.94 4.88 0.00
CA ILE A 86 -5.28 4.40 -1.21
C ILE A 86 -6.36 3.73 -2.07
N GLN A 87 -6.47 4.08 -3.35
CA GLN A 87 -7.47 3.51 -4.27
C GLN A 87 -6.82 2.51 -5.25
N PRO A 88 -6.50 1.28 -4.81
CA PRO A 88 -5.93 0.29 -5.70
C PRO A 88 -6.95 -0.22 -6.72
N ARG A 89 -6.47 -0.57 -7.92
CA ARG A 89 -7.31 -1.12 -9.00
C ARG A 89 -8.09 -2.33 -8.48
N GLN A 90 -9.41 -2.32 -8.60
CA GLN A 90 -10.30 -3.40 -8.12
C GLN A 90 -10.63 -4.42 -9.23
N THR A 91 -9.62 -4.89 -9.94
CA THR A 91 -9.75 -5.94 -10.96
C THR A 91 -9.32 -7.30 -10.40
N CYS A 92 -9.86 -8.40 -10.95
CA CYS A 92 -9.44 -9.76 -10.53
C CYS A 92 -7.92 -9.98 -10.67
N THR A 93 -7.32 -9.42 -11.73
CA THR A 93 -5.87 -9.45 -11.95
C THR A 93 -5.10 -8.67 -10.89
N SER A 94 -5.62 -7.52 -10.45
CA SER A 94 -5.02 -6.74 -9.37
C SER A 94 -5.14 -7.44 -8.02
N PHE A 95 -6.28 -8.07 -7.71
CA PHE A 95 -6.43 -8.89 -6.50
C PHE A 95 -5.45 -10.06 -6.49
N ALA A 96 -5.33 -10.80 -7.60
CA ALA A 96 -4.35 -11.87 -7.71
C ALA A 96 -2.91 -11.34 -7.55
N GLY A 97 -2.58 -10.20 -8.16
CA GLY A 97 -1.26 -9.57 -8.08
C GLY A 97 -0.91 -9.10 -6.66
N GLN A 98 -1.82 -8.38 -6.00
CA GLN A 98 -1.64 -7.94 -4.61
C GLN A 98 -1.49 -9.13 -3.66
N GLY A 99 -2.34 -10.14 -3.80
CA GLY A 99 -2.27 -11.34 -2.98
C GLY A 99 -0.99 -12.13 -3.19
N ALA A 100 -0.50 -12.25 -4.44
CA ALA A 100 0.74 -12.93 -4.74
C ALA A 100 1.94 -12.16 -4.21
N ALA A 101 1.96 -10.82 -4.38
CA ALA A 101 2.98 -9.96 -3.77
C ALA A 101 2.99 -10.11 -2.25
N PHE A 102 1.81 -10.16 -1.64
CA PHE A 102 1.67 -10.36 -0.20
C PHE A 102 2.19 -11.72 0.24
N ALA A 103 1.86 -12.80 -0.47
CA ALA A 103 2.34 -14.15 -0.18
C ALA A 103 3.87 -14.25 -0.30
N ILE A 104 4.47 -13.66 -1.35
CA ILE A 104 5.93 -13.63 -1.55
C ILE A 104 6.61 -12.82 -0.45
N MET A 105 6.12 -11.60 -0.17
CA MET A 105 6.72 -10.73 0.84
C MET A 105 6.57 -11.33 2.24
N THR A 106 5.44 -11.95 2.53
CA THR A 106 5.25 -12.72 3.77
C THR A 106 6.26 -13.86 3.81
N TYR A 107 6.38 -14.69 2.78
CA TYR A 107 7.36 -15.79 2.75
C TYR A 107 8.82 -15.32 2.96
N VAL A 108 9.19 -14.14 2.47
CA VAL A 108 10.53 -13.57 2.67
C VAL A 108 10.73 -13.05 4.10
N VAL A 109 9.70 -12.48 4.72
CA VAL A 109 9.78 -11.88 6.06
C VAL A 109 9.52 -12.88 7.19
N ASP A 110 8.76 -13.95 6.90
CA ASP A 110 8.25 -14.93 7.86
C ASP A 110 9.12 -16.19 8.13
N PRO A 111 10.32 -16.43 7.53
CA PRO A 111 11.07 -17.65 7.84
C PRO A 111 11.57 -17.66 9.30
N ILE A 112 11.76 -16.49 9.91
CA ILE A 112 12.12 -16.37 11.32
C ILE A 112 10.93 -16.77 12.23
N LEU A 113 9.71 -16.41 11.86
CA LEU A 113 8.50 -16.70 12.61
C LEU A 113 8.12 -18.18 12.50
N LEU A 114 8.28 -18.78 11.32
CA LEU A 114 8.13 -20.22 11.10
C LEU A 114 9.17 -21.04 11.87
N ILE A 115 10.43 -20.61 11.91
CA ILE A 115 11.48 -21.25 12.73
C ILE A 115 11.10 -21.18 14.22
N VAL A 116 10.58 -20.05 14.69
CA VAL A 116 10.12 -19.88 16.07
C VAL A 116 8.92 -20.77 16.39
N LEU A 117 7.99 -20.93 15.45
CA LEU A 117 6.82 -21.82 15.56
C LEU A 117 7.20 -23.30 15.59
N VAL A 118 8.15 -23.72 14.75
CA VAL A 118 8.59 -25.12 14.63
C VAL A 118 9.53 -25.52 15.77
N SER A 119 10.35 -24.60 16.28
CA SER A 119 11.37 -24.90 17.29
C SER A 119 10.83 -25.10 18.70
N ILE A 120 9.56 -24.79 18.96
CA ILE A 120 9.01 -24.74 20.32
C ILE A 120 7.97 -25.84 20.46
N SER A 121 8.46 -27.00 20.90
CA SER A 121 7.66 -28.22 21.15
C SER A 121 7.69 -28.64 22.63
N LEU A 122 8.01 -27.74 23.57
CA LEU A 122 8.39 -28.16 24.93
C LEU A 122 7.44 -27.76 26.07
N THR A 123 6.52 -26.78 25.95
CA THR A 123 5.50 -26.54 27.01
C THR A 123 4.28 -25.74 26.55
N PHE A 124 3.07 -26.29 26.74
CA PHE A 124 1.78 -25.67 26.36
C PHE A 124 1.58 -24.20 26.80
N LEU A 125 2.14 -23.79 27.95
CA LEU A 125 2.06 -22.42 28.49
C LEU A 125 3.06 -21.44 27.84
N SER A 126 4.25 -21.90 27.46
CA SER A 126 5.18 -21.08 26.66
C SER A 126 4.60 -20.82 25.27
N ASP A 127 3.85 -21.78 24.75
CA ASP A 127 3.36 -21.77 23.39
C ASP A 127 2.27 -20.71 23.21
N ILE A 128 1.34 -20.55 24.17
CA ILE A 128 0.32 -19.49 24.11
C ILE A 128 0.93 -18.08 24.12
N ALA A 129 1.88 -17.83 25.02
CA ALA A 129 2.51 -16.51 25.12
C ALA A 129 3.32 -16.19 23.85
N LEU A 130 4.03 -17.18 23.33
CA LEU A 130 4.79 -17.06 22.09
C LEU A 130 3.87 -16.85 20.87
N TYR A 131 2.79 -17.63 20.74
CA TYR A 131 1.81 -17.46 19.67
C TYR A 131 1.16 -16.08 19.73
N GLY A 132 0.86 -15.58 20.94
CA GLY A 132 0.35 -14.22 21.13
C GLY A 132 1.33 -13.16 20.64
N ILE A 133 2.61 -13.27 21.00
CA ILE A 133 3.66 -12.33 20.56
C ILE A 133 3.88 -12.43 19.05
N ALA A 134 3.97 -13.65 18.51
CA ALA A 134 4.11 -13.92 17.09
C ALA A 134 2.94 -13.32 16.30
N PHE A 135 1.71 -13.49 16.79
CA PHE A 135 0.51 -12.92 16.19
C PHE A 135 0.53 -11.39 16.17
N ILE A 136 0.99 -10.75 17.25
CA ILE A 136 1.13 -9.28 17.31
C ILE A 136 2.17 -8.80 16.31
N ILE A 137 3.34 -9.43 16.26
CA ILE A 137 4.43 -9.09 15.33
C ILE A 137 3.94 -9.28 13.89
N LEU A 138 3.34 -10.44 13.59
CA LEU A 138 2.83 -10.76 12.26
C LEU A 138 1.76 -9.75 11.84
N SER A 139 0.85 -9.35 12.73
CA SER A 139 -0.13 -8.32 12.43
C SER A 139 0.54 -6.99 12.06
N LEU A 140 1.52 -6.51 12.84
CA LEU A 140 2.20 -5.25 12.50
C LEU A 140 2.95 -5.33 11.16
N VAL A 141 3.67 -6.43 10.91
CA VAL A 141 4.41 -6.66 9.67
C VAL A 141 3.47 -6.77 8.48
N SER A 142 2.42 -7.58 8.58
CA SER A 142 1.39 -7.75 7.55
C SER A 142 0.68 -6.44 7.24
N GLY A 143 0.37 -5.62 8.25
CA GLY A 143 -0.20 -4.30 8.04
C GLY A 143 0.74 -3.37 7.27
N TYR A 144 2.01 -3.35 7.64
CA TYR A 144 3.04 -2.58 6.95
C TYR A 144 3.17 -3.00 5.48
N LEU A 145 3.28 -4.32 5.23
CA LEU A 145 3.36 -4.87 3.87
C LEU A 145 2.12 -4.55 3.06
N GLY A 146 0.93 -4.73 3.64
CA GLY A 146 -0.35 -4.49 2.96
C GLY A 146 -0.47 -3.06 2.44
N LYS A 147 -0.11 -2.06 3.26
CA LYS A 147 -0.07 -0.65 2.83
C LYS A 147 0.85 -0.43 1.64
N HIS A 148 2.09 -0.93 1.69
CA HIS A 148 3.08 -0.69 0.65
C HIS A 148 2.73 -1.43 -0.65
N ILE A 149 2.22 -2.66 -0.53
CA ILE A 149 1.72 -3.41 -1.67
C ILE A 149 0.53 -2.68 -2.29
N ALA A 150 -0.43 -2.19 -1.50
CA ALA A 150 -1.59 -1.50 -2.05
C ALA A 150 -1.21 -0.23 -2.83
N ALA A 151 -0.20 0.52 -2.35
CA ALA A 151 0.30 1.71 -3.03
C ALA A 151 0.87 1.41 -4.42
N GLU A 152 1.55 0.27 -4.60
CA GLU A 152 2.09 -0.14 -5.91
C GLU A 152 1.00 -0.53 -6.92
N PHE A 153 -0.20 -0.84 -6.43
CA PHE A 153 -1.36 -1.18 -7.26
C PHE A 153 -2.39 -0.04 -7.31
N GLU A 154 -2.04 1.13 -6.78
CA GLU A 154 -2.84 2.34 -6.91
C GLU A 154 -3.05 2.62 -8.41
N GLU A 155 -4.30 2.88 -8.79
CA GLU A 155 -4.55 3.30 -10.16
C GLU A 155 -3.81 4.63 -10.34
N GLU A 156 -2.79 4.67 -11.22
CA GLU A 156 -2.23 5.91 -11.75
C GLU A 156 -3.42 6.84 -11.96
N ARG A 157 -3.53 7.89 -11.15
CA ARG A 157 -4.64 8.84 -11.27
C ARG A 157 -4.62 9.24 -12.74
N LYS A 158 -5.66 8.85 -13.48
CA LYS A 158 -5.89 9.19 -14.89
C LYS A 158 -6.08 10.71 -15.13
N GLY A 159 -5.54 11.54 -14.25
CA GLY A 159 -5.47 12.99 -14.35
C GLY A 159 -4.27 13.60 -13.61
N THR A 160 -3.19 12.85 -13.32
CA THR A 160 -2.00 13.44 -12.67
C THR A 160 -0.68 13.10 -13.35
N GLU A 161 -0.61 12.06 -14.18
CA GLU A 161 0.59 11.79 -15.00
C GLU A 161 0.70 12.68 -16.25
N GLU A 162 -0.37 13.37 -16.66
CA GLU A 162 -0.22 14.48 -17.61
C GLU A 162 0.32 15.76 -16.95
N LEU A 163 0.21 15.94 -15.63
CA LEU A 163 0.65 17.20 -14.99
C LEU A 163 2.16 17.20 -14.68
N ALA A 164 2.79 16.02 -14.53
CA ALA A 164 4.20 15.90 -14.16
C ALA A 164 5.20 16.17 -15.31
N SER A 165 4.75 16.25 -16.57
CA SER A 165 5.59 16.74 -17.69
C SER A 165 5.11 18.06 -18.29
N ILE A 166 3.95 18.57 -17.86
CA ILE A 166 3.33 19.79 -18.38
C ILE A 166 3.68 21.05 -17.55
N HIS A 167 4.13 20.92 -16.30
CA HIS A 167 4.22 22.04 -15.35
C HIS A 167 5.63 22.62 -15.14
N ASP A 168 6.60 22.20 -15.95
CA ASP A 168 7.91 22.86 -16.07
C ASP A 168 8.05 23.42 -17.50
N ARG A 169 7.07 24.23 -17.92
CA ARG A 169 7.06 24.81 -19.28
C ARG A 169 7.89 26.09 -19.31
N HIS A 170 8.94 26.04 -20.12
CA HIS A 170 9.62 27.24 -20.60
C HIS A 170 8.71 27.92 -21.61
N MET A 171 8.13 29.06 -21.26
CA MET A 171 7.22 29.81 -22.12
C MET A 171 7.64 31.26 -22.25
N THR A 172 7.28 31.87 -23.37
CA THR A 172 7.62 33.26 -23.67
C THR A 172 6.47 34.16 -23.24
N CYS A 173 6.73 35.13 -22.37
CA CYS A 173 5.68 36.06 -21.93
C CYS A 173 5.14 36.86 -23.14
N PRO A 174 3.82 36.84 -23.41
CA PRO A 174 3.25 37.52 -24.58
C PRO A 174 3.34 39.05 -24.51
N HIS A 175 3.56 39.59 -23.30
CA HIS A 175 3.66 41.04 -23.09
C HIS A 175 5.06 41.59 -23.29
N CYS A 176 6.11 40.83 -22.95
CA CYS A 176 7.48 41.35 -22.93
C CYS A 176 8.50 40.50 -23.70
N GLY A 177 8.11 39.33 -24.21
CA GLY A 177 8.98 38.47 -25.03
C GLY A 177 10.09 37.75 -24.26
N ARG A 178 10.16 37.86 -22.92
CA ARG A 178 11.14 37.12 -22.12
C ARG A 178 10.67 35.69 -21.85
N HIS A 179 11.62 34.76 -21.86
CA HIS A 179 11.39 33.40 -21.39
C HIS A 179 11.15 33.39 -19.88
N THR A 180 10.11 32.68 -19.48
CA THR A 180 9.64 32.53 -18.10
C THR A 180 9.34 31.07 -17.85
N PHE A 181 9.35 30.72 -16.57
CA PHE A 181 9.09 29.37 -16.09
C PHE A 181 7.83 29.45 -15.24
N ALA A 182 6.77 28.73 -15.62
CA ALA A 182 5.61 28.54 -14.75
C ALA A 182 5.73 27.19 -14.08
N ASN A 183 5.63 27.23 -12.75
CA ASN A 183 5.50 26.06 -11.90
C ASN A 183 4.14 26.07 -11.24
N LEU A 184 3.69 24.91 -10.77
CA LEU A 184 2.49 24.75 -9.93
C LEU A 184 2.43 25.75 -8.76
N SER A 185 3.57 26.13 -8.17
CA SER A 185 3.62 27.10 -7.08
C SER A 185 3.34 28.54 -7.51
N THR A 186 3.42 28.84 -8.80
CA THR A 186 3.25 30.18 -9.38
C THR A 186 1.99 30.31 -10.23
N THR A 187 1.35 29.20 -10.55
CA THR A 187 0.11 29.17 -11.33
C THR A 187 -1.08 29.33 -10.40
N ASP A 188 -1.99 30.24 -10.74
CA ASP A 188 -3.21 30.49 -9.97
C ASP A 188 -4.35 29.52 -10.36
N ALA A 189 -5.50 29.64 -9.68
CA ALA A 189 -6.69 28.81 -9.92
C ALA A 189 -7.34 29.04 -11.30
N HIS A 190 -6.88 30.02 -12.07
CA HIS A 190 -7.36 30.32 -13.43
C HIS A 190 -6.35 29.88 -14.50
N HIS A 191 -5.40 29.01 -14.15
CA HIS A 191 -4.36 28.51 -15.05
C HIS A 191 -3.49 29.64 -15.62
N GLY A 192 -3.22 30.71 -14.84
CA GLY A 192 -2.31 31.78 -15.25
C GLY A 192 -1.17 32.01 -14.29
N THR A 193 -0.15 32.73 -14.76
CA THR A 193 1.02 33.11 -13.94
C THR A 193 1.41 34.57 -14.17
N LEU A 194 2.18 35.13 -13.25
CA LEU A 194 2.74 36.48 -13.35
C LEU A 194 4.16 36.41 -13.92
N CYS A 195 4.42 37.18 -14.98
CA CYS A 195 5.77 37.29 -15.52
C CYS A 195 6.71 37.98 -14.50
N PRO A 196 7.82 37.35 -14.07
CA PRO A 196 8.75 37.97 -13.12
C PRO A 196 9.46 39.20 -13.67
N ALA A 197 9.49 39.39 -14.99
CA ALA A 197 10.15 40.53 -15.62
C ALA A 197 9.24 41.76 -15.79
N CYS A 198 7.97 41.57 -16.15
CA CYS A 198 7.06 42.69 -16.43
C CYS A 198 5.88 42.79 -15.46
N GLY A 199 5.69 41.80 -14.57
CA GLY A 199 4.62 41.77 -13.57
C GLY A 199 3.22 41.59 -14.15
N ARG A 200 3.09 41.33 -15.46
CA ARG A 200 1.79 41.11 -16.10
C ARG A 200 1.39 39.64 -16.06
N TRP A 201 0.10 39.44 -15.83
CA TRP A 201 -0.54 38.12 -15.86
C TRP A 201 -0.75 37.65 -17.30
N PHE A 202 -0.61 36.35 -17.53
CA PHE A 202 -0.98 35.70 -18.78
C PHE A 202 -1.41 34.25 -18.50
N GLY A 203 -2.31 33.74 -19.35
CA GLY A 203 -2.79 32.37 -19.28
C GLY A 203 -1.73 31.38 -19.77
N VAL A 204 -1.73 30.20 -19.16
CA VAL A 204 -0.93 29.04 -19.56
C VAL A 204 -1.88 28.06 -20.24
N ASP A 205 -1.78 27.91 -21.56
CA ASP A 205 -2.63 26.99 -22.31
C ASP A 205 -2.33 25.54 -21.89
N GLU A 206 -3.39 24.79 -21.56
CA GLU A 206 -3.29 23.37 -21.17
C GLU A 206 -2.78 22.53 -22.34
N GLU A 207 -3.26 22.85 -23.54
CA GLU A 207 -2.80 22.27 -24.80
C GLU A 207 -1.37 22.75 -25.07
N GLY A 208 -0.41 21.83 -25.14
CA GLY A 208 0.98 22.14 -25.47
C GLY A 208 1.12 22.90 -26.79
N PRO A 209 2.31 23.43 -27.14
CA PRO A 209 2.50 24.02 -28.46
C PRO A 209 2.08 22.99 -29.50
N GLY A 210 1.05 23.33 -30.28
CA GLY A 210 0.67 22.53 -31.44
C GLY A 210 1.90 22.35 -32.30
N LEU A 211 2.28 21.10 -32.54
CA LEU A 211 3.31 20.77 -33.52
C LEU A 211 2.73 21.15 -34.89
N GLU A 212 2.94 22.40 -35.31
CA GLU A 212 2.82 22.82 -36.71
C GLU A 212 4.11 22.50 -37.47
#